data_AF-A0AAD6STQ1-F1
#
_entry.id   AF-A0AAD6STQ1-F1
#
_cell.length_a   1.000
_cell.length_b   1.000
_cell.length_c   1.000
_cell.angle_alpha   90.00
_cell.angle_beta   90.00
_cell.angle_gamma   90.00
#
_symmetry.space_group_name_H-M   'P 1'
#
loop_
_entity.id
_entity.type
_entity.pdbx_description
1 polymer ?
#
loop_
_entity_poly.entity_id
_entity_poly.type
_entity_poly.pdbx_seq_one_letter_code
_entity_poly.pdbx_strand_id
1 'polypeptide(L)'
;MFRQLSNQLAATAKTTEVPKAMAPTLRTDIYTAIDQTKSWLIGTAGQAGDGMSFGSVLATIQKHFPDTKIGLEHIGSAENEVQNVVCGVTNMILEMSKWEGMAGGMAMRTWSDALVEAHGRIPGGSRKQSVAKGIVSGISQKTDIALMTKEFTAKIQIISSLKSVCSRIYGAGSADARQAEAVLSSRLI
;
A
#
# COMPACT_ATOMS: atom_id res chain seq x y z
N MET A 1 -22.98 46.91 -10.92
CA MET A 1 -23.11 45.57 -10.32
C MET A 1 -22.10 44.53 -10.85
N PHE A 2 -21.28 44.83 -11.86
CA PHE A 2 -20.27 43.88 -12.40
C PHE A 2 -18.99 43.72 -11.56
N ARG A 3 -18.75 44.61 -10.58
CA ARG A 3 -17.50 44.66 -9.80
C ARG A 3 -17.48 43.71 -8.59
N GLN A 4 -18.64 43.15 -8.20
CA GLN A 4 -18.74 42.15 -7.13
C GLN A 4 -18.54 40.72 -7.63
N LEU A 5 -18.85 40.44 -8.91
CA LEU A 5 -18.64 39.11 -9.49
C LEU A 5 -17.14 38.79 -9.65
N SER A 6 -16.33 39.79 -10.01
CA SER A 6 -14.87 39.64 -10.15
C SER A 6 -14.19 39.29 -8.81
N ASN A 7 -14.70 39.80 -7.69
CA ASN A 7 -14.17 39.50 -6.36
C ASN A 7 -14.63 38.12 -5.85
N GLN A 8 -15.80 37.62 -6.27
CA GLN A 8 -16.23 36.26 -5.95
C GLN A 8 -15.50 35.21 -6.81
N LEU A 9 -15.20 35.52 -8.08
CA LEU A 9 -14.45 34.61 -8.96
C LEU A 9 -12.94 34.56 -8.62
N ALA A 10 -12.37 35.66 -8.12
CA ALA A 10 -10.99 35.69 -7.60
C ALA A 10 -10.85 34.96 -6.24
N ALA A 11 -11.93 34.85 -5.46
CA ALA A 11 -11.94 34.10 -4.21
C ALA A 11 -12.02 32.58 -4.42
N THR A 12 -12.58 32.12 -5.53
CA THR A 12 -12.59 30.69 -5.93
C THR A 12 -11.34 30.25 -6.69
N ALA A 13 -10.51 31.18 -7.14
CA ALA A 13 -9.22 30.90 -7.80
C ALA A 13 -8.02 30.89 -6.84
N LYS A 14 -8.22 31.14 -5.54
CA LYS A 14 -7.27 30.68 -4.53
C LYS A 14 -7.46 29.18 -4.39
N THR A 15 -6.79 28.43 -5.27
CA THR A 15 -6.23 27.13 -4.91
C THR A 15 -5.72 27.29 -3.49
N THR A 16 -6.48 26.73 -2.56
CA THR A 16 -6.01 26.57 -1.21
C THR A 16 -4.83 25.64 -1.42
N GLU A 17 -3.62 26.19 -1.45
CA GLU A 17 -2.42 25.42 -1.19
C GLU A 17 -2.67 24.87 0.20
N VAL A 18 -3.30 23.69 0.25
CA VAL A 18 -3.37 22.89 1.46
C VAL A 18 -1.91 22.80 1.86
N PRO A 19 -1.49 23.38 3.00
CA PRO A 19 -0.12 23.28 3.42
C PRO A 19 0.18 21.79 3.40
N LYS A 20 1.15 21.43 2.56
CA LYS A 20 1.55 20.06 2.28
C LYS A 20 1.99 19.53 3.65
N ALA A 21 1.08 18.83 4.32
CA ALA A 21 1.20 18.42 5.69
C ALA A 21 0.52 17.06 5.79
N MET A 22 1.19 16.14 6.48
CA MET A 22 0.68 14.81 6.71
C MET A 22 -0.71 14.87 7.34
N ALA A 23 -1.65 14.08 6.82
CA ALA A 23 -2.98 13.98 7.43
C ALA A 23 -2.82 13.56 8.92
N PRO A 24 -3.49 14.24 9.88
CA PRO A 24 -3.21 14.07 11.32
C PRO A 24 -3.36 12.63 11.85
N THR A 25 -4.15 11.81 11.15
CA THR A 25 -4.47 10.43 11.53
C THR A 25 -3.71 9.39 10.72
N LEU A 26 -2.91 9.79 9.73
CA LEU A 26 -2.24 8.87 8.79
C LEU A 26 -1.41 7.81 9.51
N ARG A 27 -0.61 8.21 10.51
CA ARG A 27 0.23 7.26 11.26
C ARG A 27 -0.61 6.18 11.96
N THR A 28 -1.65 6.56 12.68
CA THR A 28 -2.53 5.61 13.39
C THR A 28 -3.30 4.72 12.41
N ASP A 29 -3.79 5.32 11.32
CA ASP A 29 -4.53 4.61 10.28
C ASP A 29 -3.65 3.61 9.53
N ILE A 30 -2.35 3.88 9.36
CA ILE A 30 -1.38 2.91 8.80
C ILE A 30 -1.34 1.64 9.64
N TYR A 31 -1.11 1.75 10.96
CA TYR A 31 -1.02 0.56 11.82
C TYR A 31 -2.36 -0.17 11.91
N THR A 32 -3.47 0.57 11.91
CA THR A 32 -4.81 0.00 11.82
C THR A 32 -4.99 -0.79 10.52
N ALA A 33 -4.58 -0.23 9.38
CA ALA A 33 -4.66 -0.90 8.09
C ALA A 33 -3.73 -2.12 8.00
N ILE A 34 -2.54 -2.07 8.61
CA ILE A 34 -1.63 -3.21 8.72
C ILE A 34 -2.30 -4.35 9.48
N ASP A 35 -2.88 -4.08 10.65
CA ASP A 35 -3.51 -5.09 11.50
C ASP A 35 -4.76 -5.69 10.83
N GLN A 36 -5.62 -4.84 10.26
CA GLN A 36 -6.80 -5.28 9.53
C GLN A 36 -6.40 -6.14 8.32
N THR A 37 -5.39 -5.72 7.55
CA THR A 37 -4.90 -6.47 6.39
C THR A 37 -4.31 -7.81 6.81
N LYS A 38 -3.48 -7.84 7.86
CA LYS A 38 -2.90 -9.07 8.40
C LYS A 38 -3.98 -10.07 8.80
N SER A 39 -4.98 -9.63 9.56
CA SER A 39 -6.12 -10.46 9.98
C SER A 39 -6.92 -11.00 8.78
N TRP A 40 -7.21 -10.14 7.81
CA TRP A 40 -7.91 -10.48 6.59
C TRP A 40 -7.16 -11.49 5.70
N LEU A 41 -5.85 -11.30 5.51
CA LEU A 41 -5.00 -12.21 4.73
C LEU A 41 -4.95 -13.61 5.35
N ILE A 42 -4.85 -13.69 6.68
CA ILE A 42 -4.81 -14.98 7.40
C ILE A 42 -6.14 -15.72 7.23
N GLY A 43 -7.26 -15.01 7.33
CA GLY A 43 -8.60 -15.59 7.33
C GLY A 43 -9.39 -15.39 8.62
N THR A 44 -8.91 -14.56 9.56
CA THR A 44 -9.50 -14.42 10.90
C THR A 44 -10.64 -13.39 10.98
N ALA A 45 -10.75 -12.50 10.00
CA ALA A 45 -11.79 -11.47 9.92
C ALA A 45 -12.41 -11.43 8.50
N GLY A 46 -12.79 -12.61 8.00
CA GLY A 46 -13.03 -12.84 6.57
C GLY A 46 -11.76 -13.32 5.86
N GLN A 47 -11.78 -13.48 4.53
CA GLN A 47 -10.64 -13.99 3.77
C GLN A 47 -10.40 -13.28 2.45
N ALA A 48 -9.15 -13.17 2.04
CA ALA A 48 -8.79 -12.70 0.71
C ALA A 48 -9.46 -13.56 -0.39
N GLY A 49 -10.15 -12.88 -1.31
CA GLY A 49 -10.94 -13.50 -2.39
C GLY A 49 -12.40 -13.74 -2.05
N ASP A 50 -12.90 -13.30 -0.90
CA ASP A 50 -14.33 -13.39 -0.56
C ASP A 50 -15.17 -12.21 -1.09
N GLY A 51 -14.55 -11.22 -1.73
CA GLY A 51 -15.24 -10.11 -2.37
C GLY A 51 -15.76 -9.02 -1.43
N MET A 52 -15.71 -9.18 -0.11
CA MET A 52 -16.37 -8.25 0.81
C MET A 52 -15.55 -7.85 2.03
N SER A 53 -14.77 -8.77 2.60
CA SER A 53 -14.12 -8.54 3.90
C SER A 53 -12.98 -7.51 3.84
N PHE A 54 -12.43 -7.25 2.64
CA PHE A 54 -11.45 -6.19 2.43
C PHE A 54 -12.03 -4.78 2.65
N GLY A 55 -13.36 -4.62 2.70
CA GLY A 55 -14.03 -3.32 2.75
C GLY A 55 -13.59 -2.43 3.92
N SER A 56 -13.32 -3.01 5.09
CA SER A 56 -12.84 -2.28 6.26
C SER A 56 -11.44 -1.69 6.05
N VAL A 57 -10.55 -2.47 5.43
CA VAL A 57 -9.21 -2.04 5.06
C VAL A 57 -9.29 -0.95 3.99
N LEU A 58 -10.10 -1.18 2.96
CA LEU A 58 -10.25 -0.25 1.84
C LEU A 58 -10.82 1.10 2.31
N ALA A 59 -11.78 1.11 3.22
CA ALA A 59 -12.30 2.35 3.80
C ALA A 59 -11.20 3.16 4.52
N THR A 60 -10.30 2.48 5.23
CA THR A 60 -9.16 3.09 5.90
C THR A 60 -8.17 3.69 4.89
N ILE A 61 -7.89 2.98 3.80
CA ILE A 61 -7.05 3.46 2.70
C ILE A 61 -7.69 4.67 2.02
N GLN A 62 -8.98 4.60 1.70
CA GLN A 62 -9.72 5.64 0.98
C GLN A 62 -9.83 6.96 1.72
N LYS A 63 -9.67 6.95 3.05
CA LYS A 63 -9.55 8.18 3.84
C LYS A 63 -8.35 9.05 3.43
N HIS A 64 -7.26 8.41 2.98
CA HIS A 64 -6.02 9.09 2.54
C HIS A 64 -5.83 9.07 1.03
N PHE A 65 -6.37 8.04 0.35
CA PHE A 65 -6.33 7.87 -1.10
C PHE A 65 -7.72 7.54 -1.66
N PRO A 66 -8.61 8.55 -1.80
CA PRO A 66 -10.01 8.35 -2.22
C PRO A 66 -10.18 7.65 -3.57
N ASP A 67 -9.17 7.76 -4.44
CA ASP A 67 -9.16 7.15 -5.77
C ASP A 67 -8.80 5.66 -5.74
N THR A 68 -8.36 5.13 -4.59
CA THR A 68 -8.09 3.69 -4.44
C THR A 68 -9.41 2.93 -4.49
N LYS A 69 -9.63 2.20 -5.58
CA LYS A 69 -10.84 1.41 -5.80
C LYS A 69 -10.46 0.01 -6.26
N ILE A 70 -11.25 -0.96 -5.83
CA ILE A 70 -11.24 -2.31 -6.40
C ILE A 70 -12.39 -2.35 -7.41
N GLY A 71 -12.05 -2.51 -8.69
CA GLY A 71 -13.05 -2.63 -9.75
C GLY A 71 -13.96 -3.84 -9.53
N LEU A 72 -15.21 -3.76 -10.00
CA LEU A 72 -16.19 -4.84 -9.83
C LEU A 72 -15.71 -6.15 -10.47
N GLU A 73 -14.91 -6.06 -11.52
CA GLU A 73 -14.25 -7.17 -12.21
C GLU A 73 -13.19 -7.91 -11.38
N HIS A 74 -12.76 -7.31 -10.27
CA HIS A 74 -11.72 -7.86 -9.39
C HIS A 74 -12.27 -8.46 -8.10
N ILE A 75 -13.57 -8.32 -7.84
CA ILE A 75 -14.26 -8.88 -6.68
C ILE A 75 -14.30 -10.41 -6.78
N GLY A 76 -13.93 -11.10 -5.70
CA GLY A 76 -13.83 -12.55 -5.64
C GLY A 76 -12.48 -13.09 -6.15
N SER A 77 -11.61 -12.23 -6.68
CA SER A 77 -10.27 -12.59 -7.12
C SER A 77 -9.26 -12.27 -6.02
N ALA A 78 -8.86 -13.29 -5.25
CA ALA A 78 -7.91 -13.13 -4.14
C ALA A 78 -6.63 -12.41 -4.57
N GLU A 79 -6.11 -12.71 -5.77
CA GLU A 79 -4.90 -12.05 -6.28
C GLU A 79 -5.11 -10.55 -6.47
N ASN A 80 -6.18 -10.13 -7.14
CA ASN A 80 -6.44 -8.73 -7.46
C ASN A 80 -6.86 -7.92 -6.23
N GLU A 81 -7.68 -8.50 -5.34
CA GLU A 81 -8.06 -7.86 -4.08
C GLU A 81 -6.82 -7.56 -3.24
N VAL A 82 -5.98 -8.59 -3.03
CA VAL A 82 -4.74 -8.45 -2.25
C VAL A 82 -3.80 -7.47 -2.91
N GLN A 83 -3.67 -7.49 -4.23
CA GLN A 83 -2.82 -6.55 -4.96
C GLN A 83 -3.20 -5.09 -4.67
N ASN A 84 -4.50 -4.76 -4.73
CA ASN A 84 -4.96 -3.39 -4.52
C ASN A 84 -4.84 -2.96 -3.05
N VAL A 85 -5.20 -3.84 -2.11
CA VAL A 85 -5.07 -3.55 -0.68
C VAL A 85 -3.60 -3.36 -0.30
N VAL A 86 -2.72 -4.26 -0.74
CA VAL A 86 -1.29 -4.20 -0.43
C VAL A 86 -0.66 -2.95 -1.01
N CYS A 87 -1.01 -2.58 -2.25
CA CYS A 87 -0.62 -1.32 -2.84
C CYS A 87 -1.08 -0.12 -1.99
N GLY A 88 -2.36 -0.08 -1.60
CA GLY A 88 -2.92 1.03 -0.83
C GLY A 88 -2.25 1.25 0.52
N VAL A 89 -2.04 0.17 1.30
CA VAL A 89 -1.31 0.26 2.58
C VAL A 89 0.14 0.69 2.37
N THR A 90 0.79 0.15 1.34
CA THR A 90 2.17 0.55 0.99
C THR A 90 2.24 2.03 0.63
N ASN A 91 1.29 2.55 -0.15
CA ASN A 91 1.20 3.96 -0.52
C ASN A 91 0.97 4.87 0.69
N MET A 92 0.16 4.46 1.67
CA MET A 92 0.01 5.19 2.94
C MET A 92 1.34 5.32 3.68
N ILE A 93 2.12 4.24 3.76
CA ILE A 93 3.44 4.26 4.40
C ILE A 93 4.42 5.13 3.62
N LEU A 94 4.41 5.04 2.28
CA LEU A 94 5.26 5.89 1.44
C LEU A 94 4.90 7.37 1.63
N GLU A 95 3.62 7.72 1.63
CA GLU A 95 3.18 9.09 1.89
C GLU A 95 3.66 9.59 3.25
N MET A 96 3.53 8.79 4.31
CA MET A 96 4.10 9.12 5.62
C MET A 96 5.62 9.33 5.53
N SER A 97 6.33 8.49 4.76
CA SER A 97 7.79 8.59 4.64
C SER A 97 8.28 9.91 4.05
N LYS A 98 7.47 10.61 3.24
CA LYS A 98 7.82 11.96 2.74
C LYS A 98 8.01 12.96 3.87
N TRP A 99 7.17 12.83 4.88
CA TRP A 99 7.11 13.73 6.02
C TRP A 99 8.08 13.28 7.11
N GLU A 100 8.15 11.97 7.34
CA GLU A 100 8.89 11.36 8.43
C GLU A 100 9.63 10.11 7.90
N GLY A 101 10.80 10.32 7.29
CA GLY A 101 11.55 9.27 6.60
C GLY A 101 11.82 8.04 7.48
N MET A 102 12.41 8.25 8.66
CA MET A 102 12.70 7.16 9.60
C MET A 102 11.45 6.44 10.12
N ALA A 103 10.36 7.17 10.39
CA ALA A 103 9.10 6.54 10.78
C ALA A 103 8.51 5.71 9.63
N GLY A 104 8.61 6.21 8.39
CA GLY A 104 8.23 5.49 7.17
C GLY A 104 9.05 4.21 6.97
N GLY A 105 10.37 4.26 7.19
CA GLY A 105 11.23 3.08 7.14
C GLY A 105 10.83 2.00 8.16
N MET A 106 10.56 2.41 9.41
CA MET A 106 10.12 1.49 10.46
C MET A 106 8.73 0.90 10.18
N ALA A 107 7.78 1.72 9.74
CA ALA A 107 6.45 1.24 9.36
C ALA A 107 6.51 0.28 8.17
N MET A 108 7.39 0.53 7.19
CA MET A 108 7.59 -0.36 6.05
C MET A 108 8.15 -1.72 6.47
N ARG A 109 9.05 -1.74 7.46
CA ARG A 109 9.56 -2.99 8.04
C ARG A 109 8.43 -3.77 8.72
N THR A 110 7.67 -3.12 9.60
CA THR A 110 6.50 -3.73 10.27
C THR A 110 5.51 -4.29 9.27
N TRP A 111 5.23 -3.53 8.21
CA TRP A 111 4.36 -3.95 7.12
C TRP A 111 4.89 -5.17 6.38
N SER A 112 6.18 -5.18 6.04
CA SER A 112 6.84 -6.31 5.38
C SER A 112 6.79 -7.58 6.24
N ASP A 113 7.03 -7.45 7.55
CA ASP A 113 6.94 -8.56 8.50
C ASP A 113 5.50 -9.07 8.64
N ALA A 114 4.51 -8.18 8.71
CA ALA A 114 3.10 -8.54 8.76
C ALA A 114 2.65 -9.33 7.53
N LEU A 115 3.08 -8.92 6.31
CA LEU A 115 2.79 -9.62 5.07
C LEU A 115 3.38 -11.04 5.04
N VAL A 116 4.65 -11.18 5.41
CA VAL A 116 5.32 -12.48 5.42
C VAL A 116 4.70 -13.40 6.47
N GLU A 117 4.41 -12.89 7.66
CA GLU A 117 3.77 -13.66 8.72
C GLU A 117 2.36 -14.10 8.29
N ALA A 118 1.56 -13.20 7.70
CA ALA A 118 0.23 -13.54 7.20
C ALA A 118 0.30 -14.63 6.15
N HIS A 119 1.14 -14.48 5.13
CA HIS A 119 1.35 -15.50 4.09
C HIS A 119 1.83 -16.84 4.69
N GLY A 120 2.72 -16.81 5.68
CA GLY A 120 3.22 -18.00 6.37
C GLY A 120 2.11 -18.81 7.04
N ARG A 121 1.12 -18.13 7.63
CA ARG A 121 -0.02 -18.74 8.33
C ARG A 121 -1.15 -19.23 7.41
N ILE A 122 -1.14 -18.85 6.13
CA ILE A 122 -2.12 -19.37 5.17
C ILE A 122 -1.80 -20.85 4.89
N PRO A 123 -2.78 -21.78 5.04
CA PRO A 123 -2.61 -23.17 4.64
C PRO A 123 -2.20 -23.29 3.17
N GLY A 124 -1.43 -24.31 2.81
CA GLY A 124 -1.03 -24.55 1.42
C GLY A 124 -2.24 -24.69 0.48
N GLY A 125 -2.04 -24.39 -0.81
CA GLY A 125 -3.08 -24.52 -1.85
C GLY A 125 -3.14 -23.31 -2.78
N SER A 126 -4.17 -23.28 -3.63
CA SER A 126 -4.39 -22.23 -4.64
C SER A 126 -4.52 -20.84 -4.00
N ARG A 127 -5.25 -20.71 -2.88
CA ARG A 127 -5.38 -19.44 -2.16
C ARG A 127 -4.04 -18.86 -1.74
N LYS A 128 -3.14 -19.68 -1.18
CA LYS A 128 -1.81 -19.23 -0.76
C LYS A 128 -1.01 -18.66 -1.93
N GLN A 129 -1.07 -19.32 -3.07
CA GLN A 129 -0.39 -18.87 -4.29
C GLN A 129 -0.99 -17.58 -4.84
N SER A 130 -2.32 -17.46 -4.89
CA SER A 130 -3.00 -16.22 -5.32
C SER A 130 -2.68 -15.06 -4.39
N VAL A 131 -2.65 -15.28 -3.07
CA VAL A 131 -2.26 -14.26 -2.10
C VAL A 131 -0.78 -13.87 -2.28
N ALA A 132 0.13 -14.84 -2.44
CA ALA A 132 1.53 -14.57 -2.73
C ALA A 132 1.73 -13.68 -3.97
N LYS A 133 1.03 -14.02 -5.06
CA LYS A 133 1.02 -13.22 -6.30
C LYS A 133 0.47 -11.83 -6.08
N GLY A 134 -0.66 -11.71 -5.37
CA GLY A 134 -1.27 -10.42 -5.04
C GLY A 134 -0.34 -9.54 -4.22
N ILE A 135 0.31 -10.07 -3.18
CA ILE A 135 1.26 -9.31 -2.36
C ILE A 135 2.41 -8.78 -3.21
N VAL A 136 3.04 -9.68 -3.97
CA VAL A 136 4.24 -9.31 -4.74
C VAL A 136 3.90 -8.38 -5.90
N SER A 137 2.78 -8.59 -6.61
CA SER A 137 2.36 -7.70 -7.68
C SER A 137 1.90 -6.34 -7.14
N GLY A 138 1.32 -6.27 -5.94
CA GLY A 138 0.92 -5.02 -5.29
C GLY A 138 2.12 -4.14 -4.99
N ILE A 139 3.18 -4.76 -4.44
CA ILE A 139 4.46 -4.09 -4.15
C ILE A 139 5.18 -3.70 -5.44
N SER A 140 5.40 -4.66 -6.34
CA SER A 140 6.30 -4.47 -7.48
C SER A 140 5.68 -3.65 -8.62
N GLN A 141 4.37 -3.74 -8.86
CA GLN A 141 3.74 -3.15 -10.05
C GLN A 141 2.84 -1.96 -9.76
N LYS A 142 2.07 -1.99 -8.66
CA LYS A 142 1.04 -0.95 -8.40
C LYS A 142 1.45 0.15 -7.42
N THR A 143 2.40 -0.12 -6.52
CA THR A 143 2.85 0.88 -5.53
C THR A 143 3.34 2.16 -6.21
N ASP A 144 2.94 3.33 -5.73
CA ASP A 144 3.35 4.62 -6.28
C ASP A 144 4.69 5.07 -5.66
N ILE A 145 5.77 4.88 -6.40
CA ILE A 145 7.13 5.24 -5.98
C ILE A 145 7.33 6.75 -5.90
N ALA A 146 6.51 7.57 -6.57
CA ALA A 146 6.55 9.02 -6.40
C ALA A 146 6.16 9.44 -4.97
N LEU A 147 5.52 8.54 -4.22
CA LEU A 147 5.24 8.75 -2.81
C LEU A 147 6.46 8.55 -1.90
N MET A 148 7.55 7.98 -2.39
CA MET A 148 8.69 7.63 -1.56
C MET A 148 9.48 8.86 -1.08
N THR A 149 10.00 8.79 0.14
CA THR A 149 10.91 9.79 0.69
C THR A 149 12.15 10.02 -0.19
N LYS A 150 12.67 11.25 -0.16
CA LYS A 150 13.94 11.63 -0.79
C LYS A 150 15.14 11.42 0.15
N GLU A 151 14.89 11.19 1.44
CA GLU A 151 15.95 10.95 2.41
C GLU A 151 16.63 9.61 2.12
N PHE A 152 17.94 9.64 1.84
CA PHE A 152 18.68 8.47 1.35
C PHE A 152 18.59 7.26 2.28
N THR A 153 18.84 7.45 3.58
CA THR A 153 18.83 6.37 4.57
C THR A 153 17.46 5.68 4.65
N ALA A 154 16.40 6.47 4.83
CA ALA A 154 15.04 5.96 4.87
C ALA A 154 14.61 5.30 3.55
N LYS A 155 14.98 5.90 2.41
CA LYS A 155 14.73 5.34 1.07
C LYS A 155 15.33 3.95 0.92
N ILE A 156 16.60 3.76 1.29
CA ILE A 156 17.27 2.45 1.21
C ILE A 156 16.60 1.42 2.14
N GLN A 157 16.22 1.82 3.36
CA GLN A 157 15.51 0.93 4.29
C GLN A 157 14.15 0.47 3.75
N ILE A 158 13.37 1.39 3.16
CA ILE A 158 12.08 1.09 2.52
C ILE A 158 12.28 0.11 1.37
N ILE A 159 13.23 0.39 0.47
CA ILE A 159 13.53 -0.46 -0.69
C ILE A 159 13.96 -1.86 -0.24
N SER A 160 14.86 -1.95 0.73
CA SER A 160 15.34 -3.22 1.27
C SER A 160 14.21 -4.03 1.88
N SER A 161 13.31 -3.39 2.63
CA SER A 161 12.15 -4.03 3.24
C SER A 161 11.22 -4.61 2.16
N LEU A 162 10.87 -3.82 1.14
CA LEU A 162 10.00 -4.25 0.03
C LEU A 162 10.61 -5.41 -0.78
N LYS A 163 11.92 -5.35 -1.09
CA LYS A 163 12.62 -6.45 -1.78
C LYS A 163 12.63 -7.73 -0.93
N SER A 164 12.82 -7.60 0.37
CA SER A 164 12.84 -8.76 1.28
C SER A 164 11.51 -9.54 1.28
N VAL A 165 10.37 -8.88 1.03
CA VAL A 165 9.07 -9.55 0.93
C VAL A 165 9.05 -10.54 -0.24
N CYS A 166 9.60 -10.15 -1.40
CA CYS A 166 9.60 -10.99 -2.60
C CYS A 166 10.35 -12.31 -2.35
N SER A 167 11.55 -12.23 -1.79
CA SER A 167 12.36 -13.41 -1.45
C SER A 167 11.77 -14.23 -0.31
N ARG A 168 11.13 -13.61 0.69
CA ARG A 168 10.51 -14.33 1.82
C ARG A 168 9.19 -15.01 1.45
N ILE A 169 8.45 -14.52 0.46
CA ILE A 169 7.20 -15.12 -0.01
C ILE A 169 7.45 -16.25 -1.00
N TYR A 170 8.26 -16.02 -2.04
CA TYR A 170 8.52 -17.03 -3.08
C TYR A 170 9.70 -17.95 -2.78
N GLY A 171 10.50 -17.64 -1.77
CA GLY A 171 11.73 -18.33 -1.45
C GLY A 171 12.94 -17.66 -2.07
N ALA A 172 14.02 -17.54 -1.28
CA ALA A 172 15.25 -16.89 -1.68
C ALA A 172 15.86 -17.59 -2.91
N GLY A 173 16.18 -16.80 -3.94
CA GLY A 173 16.81 -17.29 -5.16
C GLY A 173 15.87 -17.95 -6.16
N SER A 174 14.56 -18.03 -5.89
CA SER A 174 13.55 -18.49 -6.86
C SER A 174 13.48 -17.57 -8.09
N ALA A 175 13.06 -18.11 -9.24
CA ALA A 175 12.88 -17.34 -10.46
C ALA A 175 11.85 -16.21 -10.27
N ASP A 176 10.74 -16.50 -9.60
CA ASP A 176 9.67 -15.54 -9.31
C ASP A 176 10.15 -14.40 -8.41
N ALA A 177 10.96 -14.70 -7.38
CA ALA A 177 11.56 -13.66 -6.53
C ALA A 177 12.50 -12.75 -7.35
N ARG A 178 13.36 -13.32 -8.19
CA ARG A 178 14.27 -12.55 -9.04
C ARG A 178 13.53 -11.66 -10.04
N GLN A 179 12.49 -12.20 -10.66
CA GLN A 179 11.67 -11.44 -11.61
C GLN A 179 10.96 -10.27 -10.89
N ALA A 180 10.34 -10.52 -9.74
CA ALA A 180 9.69 -9.48 -8.96
C ALA A 180 10.67 -8.40 -8.48
N GLU A 181 11.86 -8.80 -8.00
CA GLU A 181 12.91 -7.87 -7.60
C GLU A 181 13.44 -7.04 -8.77
N ALA A 182 13.54 -7.63 -9.97
CA ALA A 182 13.94 -6.92 -11.18
C ALA A 182 12.89 -5.86 -11.57
N VAL A 183 11.60 -6.21 -11.55
CA VAL A 183 10.49 -5.28 -11.82
C VAL A 183 10.45 -4.16 -10.79
N LEU A 184 10.63 -4.48 -9.50
CA LEU A 184 10.67 -3.46 -8.46
C LEU A 184 11.91 -2.55 -8.65
N SER A 185 13.07 -3.13 -8.93
CA SER A 185 14.31 -2.36 -9.12
C SER A 185 14.24 -1.41 -10.31
N SER A 186 13.63 -1.82 -11.44
CA SER A 186 13.51 -0.96 -12.61
C SER A 186 12.64 0.28 -12.39
N ARG A 187 11.78 0.26 -11.37
CA ARG A 187 10.91 1.40 -10.98
C ARG A 187 11.53 2.29 -9.90
N LEU A 188 12.59 1.83 -9.25
CA LEU A 188 13.25 2.52 -8.13
C LEU A 188 14.52 3.29 -8.54
N ILE A 189 15.02 3.01 -9.76
CA ILE A 189 16.12 3.71 -10.44
C ILE A 189 15.55 4.91 -11.20
#